data_AF-X1I126-F1
#
_entry.id   AF-X1I126-F1
#
_cell.length_a   1.000
_cell.length_b   1.000
_cell.length_c   1.000
_cell.angle_alpha   90.00
_cell.angle_beta   90.00
_cell.angle_gamma   90.00
#
_symmetry.space_group_name_H-M   'P 1'
#
loop_
_entity.id
_entity.type
_entity.pdbx_description
1 polymer ?
#
loop_
_entity_poly.entity_id
_entity_poly.type
_entity_poly.pdbx_seq_one_letter_code
_entity_poly.pdbx_strand_id
1 'polypeptide(L)' 'MSKVPFLLEQGGYFPTVDHNVPPDVTFENYCYYINLMREAAGLEELSF' A
#
# COMPACT_ATOMS: atom_id res chain seq x y z
N MET A 1 -5.23 -11.08 -0.61
CA MET A 1 -4.13 -10.43 -1.35
C MET A 1 -3.49 -11.43 -2.31
N SER A 2 -3.94 -11.53 -3.58
CA SER A 2 -3.41 -12.51 -4.55
C SER A 2 -2.44 -11.94 -5.59
N LYS A 3 -2.44 -10.63 -5.82
CA LYS A 3 -1.61 -9.99 -6.87
C LYS A 3 -0.37 -9.29 -6.31
N VAL A 4 -0.55 -8.45 -5.29
CA VAL A 4 0.52 -7.59 -4.76
C VAL A 4 1.74 -8.40 -4.31
N PRO A 5 1.61 -9.46 -3.47
CA PRO A 5 2.79 -10.24 -3.05
C PRO A 5 3.51 -10.89 -4.24
N PHE A 6 2.76 -11.52 -5.15
CA PHE A 6 3.30 -12.14 -6.36
C PHE A 6 4.09 -11.14 -7.21
N LEU A 7 3.55 -9.94 -7.45
CA LEU A 7 4.21 -8.91 -8.25
C LEU A 7 5.43 -8.30 -7.56
N LEU A 8 5.39 -8.17 -6.23
CA LEU A 8 6.55 -7.72 -5.44
C LEU A 8 7.72 -8.70 -5.56
N GLU A 9 7.46 -10.01 -5.52
CA GLU A 9 8.48 -11.05 -5.71
C GLU A 9 9.14 -11.00 -7.09
N GLN A 10 8.39 -10.61 -8.14
CA GLN A 10 8.95 -10.48 -9.49
C GLN A 10 9.82 -9.22 -9.66
N GLY A 11 9.67 -8.22 -8.79
CA GLY A 11 10.33 -6.92 -8.91
C GLY A 11 9.73 -6.02 -9.99
N GLY A 12 10.15 -4.75 -10.02
CA GLY A 12 9.67 -3.75 -10.99
C GLY A 12 8.23 -3.27 -10.80
N TYR A 13 7.53 -3.75 -9.77
CA TYR A 13 6.19 -3.34 -9.40
C TYR A 13 6.20 -2.39 -8.20
N PHE A 14 5.49 -1.26 -8.31
CA PHE A 14 5.30 -0.30 -7.24
C PHE A 14 3.82 -0.23 -6.85
N PRO A 15 3.39 -0.85 -5.72
CA PRO A 15 1.99 -0.87 -5.30
C PRO A 15 1.56 0.48 -4.72
N THR A 16 1.05 1.35 -5.57
CA THR A 16 0.53 2.68 -5.20
C THR A 16 -0.81 2.95 -5.89
N VAL A 17 -1.57 3.93 -5.40
CA VAL A 17 -2.72 4.50 -6.11
C VAL A 17 -2.23 5.21 -7.38
N ASP A 18 -2.85 4.96 -8.52
CA ASP A 18 -2.62 5.69 -9.75
C ASP A 18 -3.43 6.99 -9.74
N HIS A 19 -2.79 8.12 -10.08
CA HIS A 19 -3.40 9.45 -10.08
C HIS A 19 -3.60 10.06 -8.67
N ASN A 20 -4.81 10.02 -8.11
CA ASN A 20 -5.18 10.75 -6.89
C ASN A 20 -5.99 9.88 -5.94
N VAL A 21 -5.87 10.18 -4.65
CA VAL A 21 -6.76 9.67 -3.61
C VAL A 21 -8.08 10.46 -3.65
N PRO A 22 -9.24 9.80 -3.71
CA PRO A 22 -10.52 10.49 -3.63
C PRO A 22 -10.64 11.36 -2.37
N PRO A 23 -11.25 12.55 -2.45
CA PRO A 23 -11.30 13.51 -1.34
C PRO A 23 -12.16 13.04 -0.15
N ASP A 24 -12.99 12.03 -0.34
CA ASP A 24 -13.83 11.41 0.68
C ASP A 24 -13.12 10.28 1.45
N VAL A 25 -11.90 9.88 1.04
CA VAL A 25 -11.07 8.96 1.83
C VAL A 25 -10.48 9.71 3.01
N THR A 26 -10.76 9.23 4.22
CA THR A 26 -10.17 9.82 5.44
C THR A 26 -8.67 9.57 5.50
N PHE A 27 -7.96 10.41 6.26
CA PHE A 27 -6.53 10.24 6.47
C PHE A 27 -6.21 8.87 7.10
N GLU A 28 -7.00 8.42 8.07
CA GLU A 28 -6.84 7.15 8.76
C GLU A 28 -6.95 5.95 7.81
N ASN A 29 -7.88 5.99 6.85
CA ASN A 29 -8.01 4.94 5.84
C ASN A 29 -6.82 4.92 4.88
N TYR A 30 -6.28 6.09 4.55
CA TYR A 30 -5.08 6.17 3.71
C TYR A 30 -3.84 5.65 4.46
N CYS A 31 -3.71 6.00 5.74
CA CYS A 31 -2.72 5.43 6.67
C CYS A 31 -2.80 3.90 6.73
N TYR A 32 -4.00 3.34 6.90
CA TYR A 32 -4.24 1.90 6.84
C TYR A 32 -3.76 1.29 5.51
N TYR A 33 -4.09 1.91 4.38
CA TYR A 33 -3.64 1.45 3.05
C TYR A 33 -2.11 1.42 2.95
N ILE A 34 -1.42 2.46 3.42
CA ILE A 34 0.05 2.52 3.41
C ILE A 34 0.65 1.39 4.26
N ASN A 35 0.16 1.21 5.49
CA ASN A 35 0.67 0.14 6.36
C ASN A 35 0.37 -1.25 5.79
N LEU A 36 -0.77 -1.46 5.15
CA LEU A 36 -1.10 -2.71 4.47
C LEU A 36 -0.13 -3.01 3.31
N MET A 37 0.25 -2.01 2.52
CA MET A 37 1.25 -2.20 1.44
C MET A 37 2.64 -2.45 2.00
N ARG A 38 3.00 -1.83 3.14
CA ARG A 38 4.26 -2.07 3.85
C ARG A 38 4.34 -3.49 4.39
N GLU A 39 3.28 -3.96 5.05
CA GLU A 39 3.16 -5.35 5.51
C GLU A 39 3.36 -6.33 4.35
N ALA A 40 2.68 -6.10 3.22
CA ALA A 40 2.82 -6.93 2.03
C ALA A 40 4.24 -6.94 1.44
N ALA A 41 5.02 -5.88 1.68
CA ALA A 41 6.41 -5.75 1.28
C ALA A 41 7.42 -6.17 2.38
N GLY A 42 6.94 -6.65 3.54
CA GLY A 42 7.80 -7.05 4.67
C GLY A 42 8.46 -5.87 5.40
N LEU A 43 7.86 -4.68 5.34
CA LEU A 43 8.34 -3.46 6.00
C LEU A 43 7.58 -3.20 7.31
N GLU A 44 8.26 -2.57 8.27
CA GLU A 44 7.69 -2.23 9.58
C GLU A 44 6.55 -1.20 9.47
N GLU A 45 5.62 -1.21 10.42
CA GLU A 45 4.52 -0.25 10.49
C GLU A 45 5.00 1.19 10.74
N LEU A 46 4.30 2.18 10.19
CA LEU A 46 4.52 3.60 10.50
C LEU A 46 3.51 4.10 11.54
N SER A 47 3.97 4.97 12.43
CA SER A 47 3.22 5.47 13.60
C SER A 47 2.50 6.80 13.38
N PHE A 48 2.06 7.07 12.15
CA PHE A 48 1.37 8.33 11.80
C PHE A 48 0.04 8.53 12.53
#